data_AF-A0A350PLG9-F1
#
_entry.id   AF-A0A350PLG9-F1
#
_cell.length_a   1.000
_cell.length_b   1.000
_cell.length_c   1.000
_cell.angle_alpha   90.00
_cell.angle_beta   90.00
_cell.angle_gamma   90.00
#
_symmetry.space_group_name_H-M   'P 1'
#
loop_
_entity.id
_entity.type
_entity.pdbx_description
1 polymer ?
#
loop_
_entity_poly.entity_id
_entity_poly.type
_entity_poly.pdbx_seq_one_letter_code
_entity_poly.pdbx_strand_id
1 'polypeptide(L)' 'YMGMLATMINSMALQDALEQQNVQTRLMSAIRMEAIAEPFIRRRAVRHLEKGRVVIFGAGTG' A
#
# COMPACT_ATOMS: atom_id res chain seq x y z
N TYR A 1 16.71 -1.49 5.79
CA TYR A 1 15.97 -0.24 5.55
C TYR A 1 15.92 0.17 4.08
N MET A 2 17.05 0.31 3.37
CA MET A 2 17.07 0.71 1.95
C MET A 2 16.20 -0.17 1.05
N GLY A 3 16.24 -1.50 1.21
CA GLY A 3 15.38 -2.42 0.47
C GLY A 3 13.88 -2.20 0.75
N MET A 4 13.51 -1.99 2.02
CA MET A 4 12.11 -1.69 2.40
C MET A 4 11.64 -0.37 1.78
N LEU A 5 12.49 0.67 1.78
CA LEU A 5 12.19 1.93 1.09
C LEU A 5 12.09 1.76 -0.43
N ALA A 6 12.92 0.92 -1.05
CA ALA A 6 12.82 0.63 -2.48
C ALA A 6 11.47 -0.03 -2.82
N THR A 7 10.99 -0.98 -1.99
CA THR A 7 9.65 -1.54 -2.18
C THR A 7 8.55 -0.50 -2.00
N MET A 8 8.74 0.49 -1.13
CA MET A 8 7.79 1.61 -0.97
C MET A 8 7.74 2.49 -2.22
N ILE A 9 8.89 2.80 -2.82
CA ILE A 9 8.95 3.57 -4.08
C ILE A 9 8.19 2.85 -5.19
N ASN A 10 8.45 1.55 -5.38
CA ASN A 10 7.75 0.75 -6.38
C ASN A 10 6.25 0.66 -6.08
N SER A 11 5.88 0.55 -4.81
CA SER A 11 4.48 0.48 -4.39
C SER A 11 3.72 1.79 -4.63
N MET A 12 4.36 2.95 -4.43
CA MET A 12 3.80 4.25 -4.78
C MET A 12 3.59 4.39 -6.29
N ALA A 13 4.58 3.99 -7.09
CA ALA A 13 4.47 4.02 -8.55
C ALA A 13 3.35 3.10 -9.06
N LEU A 14 3.21 1.91 -8.47
CA LEU A 14 2.12 0.98 -8.80
C LEU A 14 0.75 1.53 -8.40
N GLN A 15 0.64 2.18 -7.24
CA GLN A 15 -0.60 2.83 -6.80
C GLN A 15 -1.01 3.91 -7.81
N ASP A 16 -0.12 4.84 -8.16
CA ASP A 16 -0.39 5.92 -9.12
C ASP A 16 -0.81 5.36 -10.49
N ALA A 17 -0.09 4.35 -11.00
CA ALA A 17 -0.43 3.70 -12.27
C ALA A 17 -1.83 3.08 -12.27
N LEU A 18 -2.26 2.47 -11.15
CA LEU A 18 -3.59 1.88 -11.01
C LEU A 18 -4.67 2.97 -10.85
N GLU A 19 -4.41 4.02 -10.09
CA GLU A 19 -5.32 5.15 -9.90
C GLU A 19 -5.59 5.89 -11.22
N GLN A 20 -4.58 6.05 -12.07
CA GLN A 20 -4.72 6.58 -13.43
C GLN A 20 -5.64 5.73 -14.32
N GLN A 21 -5.78 4.45 -14.02
CA GLN A 21 -6.73 3.54 -14.69
C GLN A 21 -8.07 3.43 -13.96
N ASN A 22 -8.36 4.36 -13.05
CA ASN A 22 -9.57 4.38 -12.21
C ASN A 22 -9.73 3.16 -11.28
N VAL A 23 -8.64 2.44 -10.99
CA VAL A 23 -8.67 1.30 -10.06
C VAL A 23 -8.49 1.83 -8.64
N GLN A 24 -9.47 1.55 -7.76
CA GLN A 24 -9.35 1.97 -6.37
C GLN A 24 -8.28 1.16 -5.64
N THR A 25 -7.26 1.86 -5.14
CA THR A 25 -6.09 1.27 -4.48
C THR A 25 -5.90 1.77 -3.06
N ARG A 26 -5.14 1.00 -2.28
CA ARG A 26 -4.65 1.38 -0.96
C ARG A 26 -3.25 0.83 -0.74
N LEU A 27 -2.31 1.73 -0.46
CA LEU A 27 -0.98 1.37 0.00
C LEU A 27 -0.95 1.22 1.53
N MET A 28 -0.51 0.05 2.00
CA MET A 28 -0.31 -0.25 3.41
C MET A 28 1.14 -0.67 3.70
N SER A 29 1.66 -0.30 4.86
CA SER A 29 3.05 -0.61 5.25
C SER A 29 3.14 -1.10 6.70
N ALA A 30 4.06 -2.03 6.96
CA ALA A 30 4.44 -2.42 8.33
C ALA A 30 5.22 -1.30 9.05
N ILE A 31 5.90 -0.43 8.30
CA ILE A 31 6.56 0.79 8.82
C ILE A 31 5.57 1.94 8.80
N ARG A 32 5.46 2.66 9.93
CA ARG A 32 4.63 3.88 9.98
C ARG A 32 5.25 4.96 9.11
N MET A 33 4.56 5.32 8.03
CA MET A 33 4.90 6.41 7.12
C MET A 33 3.62 7.18 6.79
N GLU A 34 3.07 7.91 7.77
CA GLU A 34 1.70 8.44 7.71
C GLU A 34 1.43 9.36 6.51
N ALA A 35 2.45 10.07 6.00
CA ALA A 35 2.34 10.90 4.81
C ALA A 35 2.29 10.10 3.49
N ILE A 36 2.62 8.81 3.51
CA ILE A 36 2.86 7.99 2.31
C ILE A 36 1.93 6.77 2.25
N ALA A 37 1.73 6.08 3.38
CA ALA A 37 1.00 4.81 3.42
C ALA A 37 0.24 4.64 4.74
N GLU A 38 -0.86 3.91 4.66
CA GLU A 38 -1.61 3.52 5.84
C GLU A 38 -0.83 2.46 6.64
N PRO A 39 -0.85 2.50 7.99
CA PRO A 39 -0.28 1.40 8.77
C PRO A 39 -1.02 0.10 8.47
N PHE A 40 -0.27 -0.99 8.31
CA PHE A 40 -0.86 -2.31 8.09
C PHE A 40 -1.69 -2.72 9.30
N ILE A 41 -2.99 -2.88 9.06
CA ILE A 41 -3.95 -3.45 10.01
C ILE A 41 -4.74 -4.48 9.24
N ARG A 42 -4.58 -5.77 9.59
CA ARG A 42 -5.22 -6.90 8.88
C ARG A 42 -6.71 -6.68 8.63
N ARG A 43 -7.45 -6.23 9.65
CA ARG A 43 -8.90 -5.95 9.53
C ARG A 43 -9.22 -4.86 8.52
N ARG A 44 -8.37 -3.84 8.39
CA ARG A 44 -8.54 -2.76 7.41
C ARG A 44 -8.22 -3.24 6.00
N ALA A 45 -7.15 -4.02 5.83
CA ALA A 45 -6.83 -4.65 4.55
C ALA A 45 -7.98 -5.52 4.04
N VAL A 46 -8.52 -6.40 4.90
CA VAL A 46 -9.70 -7.23 4.56
C VAL A 46 -10.89 -6.36 4.15
N ARG A 47 -11.19 -5.28 4.88
CA ARG A 47 -12.28 -4.35 4.52
C ARG A 47 -12.07 -3.67 3.17
N HIS A 48 -10.83 -3.40 2.77
CA HIS A 48 -10.53 -2.86 1.44
C HIS A 48 -10.78 -3.90 0.34
N LEU A 49 -10.37 -5.15 0.58
CA LEU A 49 -10.65 -6.26 -0.32
C LEU A 49 -12.16 -6.51 -0.48
N GLU A 50 -12.93 -6.49 0.62
CA GLU A 50 -14.40 -6.61 0.59
C GLU A 50 -15.08 -5.50 -0.23
N LYS A 51 -14.46 -4.32 -0.32
CA LYS A 51 -14.92 -3.19 -1.14
C LYS A 51 -14.43 -3.24 -2.58
N GLY A 52 -13.76 -4.32 -2.99
CA GLY A 52 -13.19 -4.46 -4.34
C GLY A 52 -11.98 -3.59 -4.63
N ARG A 53 -11.26 -3.12 -3.60
CA ARG A 53 -10.05 -2.29 -3.77
C ARG A 53 -8.80 -3.17 -3.86
N VAL A 54 -7.85 -2.76 -4.68
CA VAL A 54 -6.51 -3.34 -4.69
C VAL A 54 -5.75 -2.88 -3.44
N VAL A 55 -5.18 -3.82 -2.71
CA VAL A 55 -4.34 -3.53 -1.54
C VAL A 55 -2.89 -3.85 -1.89
N ILE A 56 -2.02 -2.84 -1.76
CA ILE A 56 -0.59 -2.95 -2.01
C ILE A 56 0.12 -2.96 -0.66
N PHE A 57 0.97 -3.95 -0.43
CA PHE A 57 1.79 -4.04 0.78
C PHE A 57 3.22 -3.63 0.47
N GLY A 58 3.63 -2.47 0.99
CA GLY A 58 4.99 -1.96 0.92
C GLY A 58 5.80 -2.28 2.18
N ALA A 59 7.11 -2.09 2.10
CA ALA A 59 8.10 -2.32 3.17
C ALA A 59 8.30 -3.78 3.62
N GLY A 60 7.36 -4.70 3.38
CA GLY A 60 7.48 -6.10 3.79
C GLY A 60 7.04 -6.32 5.24
N THR A 61 7.78 -7.13 6.02
CA THR A 61 7.41 -7.45 7.41
C THR A 61 7.87 -6.41 8.44
N GLY A 62 8.47 -5.30 7.99
CA GLY A 62 8.90 -4.20 8.83
C GLY A 62 9.77 -3.21 8.08
#